data_AF-A0A7C4HIK3-F1
#
_entry.id   AF-A0A7C4HIK3-F1
#
_cell.length_a   1.000
_cell.length_b   1.000
_cell.length_c   1.000
_cell.angle_alpha   90.00
_cell.angle_beta   90.00
_cell.angle_gamma   90.00
#
_symmetry.space_group_name_H-M   'P 1'
#
loop_
_entity.id
_entity.type
_entity.pdbx_description
1 polymer ?
#
loop_
_entity_poly.entity_id
_entity_poly.type
_entity_poly.pdbx_seq_one_letter_code
_entity_poly.pdbx_strand_id
1 'polypeptide(L)'
;MRFILVSVLAITIITACASTKPIECPPCQPKIIEKPVVLKCEPPEVLQAKLEEIKQEDSYEEKLRKLIKNYGILKEENLLLRKALEVCK
;
A
#
# COMPACT_ATOMS: atom_id res chain seq x y z
N MET A 1 72.48 -37.77 -9.05
CA MET A 1 71.23 -37.45 -9.77
C MET A 1 69.96 -37.50 -8.91
N ARG A 2 69.83 -38.38 -7.91
CA ARG A 2 68.65 -38.41 -7.01
C ARG A 2 68.47 -37.15 -6.15
N PHE A 3 69.55 -36.58 -5.61
CA PHE A 3 69.47 -35.35 -4.79
C PHE A 3 69.03 -34.10 -5.57
N ILE A 4 69.40 -34.00 -6.85
CA ILE A 4 69.02 -32.87 -7.74
C ILE A 4 67.53 -32.96 -8.10
N LEU A 5 67.01 -34.17 -8.30
CA LEU A 5 65.59 -34.39 -8.60
C LEU A 5 64.70 -34.01 -7.40
N VAL A 6 65.16 -34.29 -6.17
CA VAL A 6 64.45 -33.96 -4.93
C VAL A 6 64.47 -32.45 -4.67
N SER A 7 65.58 -31.76 -4.94
CA SER A 7 65.65 -30.30 -4.78
C SER A 7 64.77 -29.55 -5.80
N VAL A 8 64.68 -30.03 -7.03
CA VAL A 8 63.81 -29.42 -8.07
C VAL A 8 62.32 -29.63 -7.74
N LEU A 9 61.95 -30.80 -7.21
CA LEU A 9 60.58 -31.09 -6.78
C LEU A 9 60.16 -30.27 -5.55
N ALA A 10 61.10 -29.95 -4.66
CA ALA A 10 60.80 -29.13 -3.48
C ALA A 10 60.54 -27.65 -3.84
N ILE A 11 61.24 -27.12 -4.85
CA ILE A 11 61.13 -25.70 -5.24
C ILE A 11 59.79 -25.39 -5.93
N THR A 12 59.22 -26.35 -6.67
CA THR A 12 57.93 -26.15 -7.37
C THR A 12 56.72 -26.10 -6.43
N ILE A 13 56.83 -26.64 -5.21
CA ILE A 13 55.73 -26.68 -4.24
C ILE A 13 55.61 -25.34 -3.50
N ILE A 14 56.72 -24.59 -3.35
CA ILE A 14 56.74 -23.35 -2.54
C ILE A 14 56.22 -22.13 -3.34
N THR A 15 56.29 -22.17 -4.68
CA THR A 15 55.85 -21.05 -5.53
C THR A 15 54.34 -21.00 -5.78
N ALA A 16 53.59 -22.04 -5.38
CA ALA A 16 52.15 -22.14 -5.64
C ALA A 16 51.27 -21.32 -4.67
N CYS A 17 51.81 -20.80 -3.56
CA CYS A 17 50.99 -20.17 -2.50
C CYS A 17 51.00 -18.63 -2.48
N ALA A 18 51.73 -17.95 -3.37
CA ALA A 18 51.96 -16.51 -3.26
C ALA A 18 50.94 -15.61 -3.99
N SER A 19 49.87 -16.14 -4.60
CA SER A 19 48.91 -15.32 -5.34
C SER A 19 47.50 -15.43 -4.77
N THR A 20 47.27 -14.78 -3.64
CA THR A 20 45.92 -14.42 -3.20
C THR A 20 45.79 -12.90 -3.30
N LYS A 21 45.22 -12.43 -4.42
CA LYS A 21 44.72 -11.04 -4.48
C LYS A 21 43.61 -10.91 -3.42
N PRO A 22 43.62 -9.87 -2.58
CA PRO A 22 42.49 -9.63 -1.68
C PRO A 22 41.25 -9.37 -2.55
N ILE A 23 40.24 -10.23 -2.40
CA ILE A 23 38.94 -10.03 -3.03
C ILE A 23 38.23 -8.97 -2.17
N GLU A 24 38.31 -7.72 -2.61
CA GLU A 24 37.53 -6.64 -2.00
C GLU A 24 36.04 -6.87 -2.33
N CYS A 25 35.21 -6.99 -1.29
CA CYS A 25 33.77 -7.06 -1.47
C CYS A 25 33.27 -5.73 -2.08
N PRO A 26 32.42 -5.77 -3.12
CA PRO A 26 31.86 -4.53 -3.65
C PRO A 26 31.08 -3.79 -2.55
N PRO A 27 31.12 -2.45 -2.53
CA PRO A 27 30.40 -1.67 -1.52
C PRO A 27 28.91 -1.97 -1.60
N CYS A 28 28.29 -2.26 -0.46
CA CYS A 28 26.86 -2.49 -0.37
C CYS A 28 26.12 -1.21 -0.80
N GLN A 29 25.55 -1.21 -2.01
CA GLN A 29 24.67 -0.14 -2.43
C GLN A 29 23.38 -0.23 -1.61
N PRO A 30 22.97 0.83 -0.91
CA PRO A 30 21.71 0.81 -0.17
C PRO A 30 20.58 0.62 -1.18
N LYS A 31 19.86 -0.49 -1.06
CA LYS A 31 18.65 -0.74 -1.84
C LYS A 31 17.61 0.28 -1.40
N ILE A 32 17.37 1.31 -2.22
CA ILE A 32 16.29 2.27 -2.00
C ILE A 32 14.98 1.49 -2.15
N ILE A 33 14.32 1.24 -1.02
CA ILE A 33 13.00 0.64 -0.98
C ILE A 33 12.02 1.81 -1.09
N GLU A 34 11.49 2.04 -2.29
CA GLU A 34 10.38 2.97 -2.47
C GLU A 34 9.18 2.42 -1.71
N LYS A 35 8.89 3.02 -0.54
CA LYS A 35 7.66 2.72 0.19
C LYS A 35 6.52 3.46 -0.50
N PRO A 36 5.44 2.77 -0.91
CA PRO A 36 4.27 3.44 -1.42
C PRO A 36 3.71 4.37 -0.33
N VAL A 37 3.65 5.67 -0.64
CA VAL A 37 2.96 6.65 0.21
C VAL A 37 1.47 6.43 -0.01
N VAL A 38 0.81 5.81 0.96
CA VAL A 38 -0.66 5.68 0.96
C VAL A 38 -1.22 7.07 1.25
N LEU A 39 -1.66 7.78 0.21
CA LEU A 39 -2.47 8.98 0.37
C LEU A 39 -3.79 8.55 0.99
N LYS A 40 -3.92 8.71 2.31
CA LYS A 40 -5.21 8.56 3.00
C LYS A 40 -6.03 9.80 2.66
N CYS A 41 -6.91 9.70 1.68
CA CYS A 41 -7.95 10.72 1.54
C CYS A 41 -8.96 10.52 2.66
N GLU A 42 -9.24 11.60 3.39
CA GLU A 42 -10.25 11.62 4.43
C GLU A 42 -11.62 11.50 3.75
N PRO A 43 -12.45 10.51 4.12
CA PRO A 43 -13.81 10.42 3.59
C PRO A 43 -14.55 11.71 3.97
N PRO A 44 -15.19 12.40 3.00
CA PRO A 44 -15.97 13.57 3.35
C PRO A 44 -17.15 13.16 4.23
N GLU A 45 -17.42 13.96 5.27
CA GLU A 45 -18.50 13.69 6.20
C GLU A 45 -19.85 14.00 5.54
N VAL A 46 -20.71 12.98 5.41
CA VAL A 46 -22.08 13.14 4.93
C VAL A 46 -23.02 13.03 6.12
N LEU A 47 -23.72 14.12 6.42
CA LEU A 47 -24.71 14.16 7.50
C LEU A 47 -25.90 13.26 7.17
N GLN A 48 -26.36 12.49 8.16
CA GLN A 48 -27.55 11.65 8.01
C GLN A 48 -28.81 12.50 7.81
N ALA A 49 -29.68 12.05 6.91
CA ALA A 49 -30.97 12.69 6.69
C ALA A 49 -31.85 12.68 7.95
N LYS A 50 -32.42 13.84 8.27
CA LYS A 50 -33.44 13.96 9.32
C LYS A 50 -34.84 13.79 8.70
N LEU A 51 -35.41 12.61 8.85
CA LEU A 51 -36.71 12.26 8.28
C LEU A 51 -37.88 12.69 9.18
N GLU A 52 -39.00 13.07 8.56
CA GLU A 52 -40.27 13.24 9.26
C GLU A 52 -40.85 11.87 9.63
N GLU A 53 -41.24 11.71 10.90
CA GLU A 53 -41.90 10.49 11.35
C GLU A 53 -43.32 10.40 10.75
N ILE A 54 -43.60 9.26 10.11
CA ILE A 54 -44.92 8.91 9.59
C ILE A 54 -45.63 8.08 10.66
N LYS A 55 -46.68 8.65 11.24
CA LYS A 55 -47.44 8.03 12.32
C LYS A 55 -48.64 7.27 11.77
N GLN A 56 -49.14 6.31 12.53
CA GLN A 56 -50.27 5.49 12.08
C GLN A 56 -51.56 6.33 12.06
N GLU A 57 -51.66 7.30 12.96
CA GLU A 57 -52.80 8.21 13.12
C GLU A 57 -52.89 9.30 12.03
N ASP A 58 -51.82 9.52 11.26
CA ASP A 58 -51.80 10.53 10.21
C ASP A 58 -52.86 10.23 9.12
N SER A 59 -53.48 11.29 8.58
CA SER A 59 -54.35 11.18 7.42
C SER A 59 -53.58 10.65 6.20
N TYR A 60 -54.30 10.10 5.21
CA TYR A 60 -53.66 9.61 3.99
C TYR A 60 -52.82 10.69 3.30
N GLU A 61 -53.36 11.90 3.15
CA GLU A 61 -52.67 13.03 2.53
C GLU A 61 -51.40 13.41 3.29
N GLU A 62 -51.46 13.42 4.62
CA GLU A 62 -50.33 13.77 5.46
C GLU A 62 -49.22 12.69 5.39
N LYS A 63 -49.59 11.41 5.38
CA LYS A 63 -48.66 10.30 5.14
C LYS A 63 -47.97 10.45 3.78
N LEU A 64 -48.76 10.74 2.74
CA LEU A 64 -48.24 10.91 1.39
C LEU A 64 -47.27 12.11 1.31
N ARG A 65 -47.65 13.25 1.90
CA ARG A 65 -46.79 14.45 1.99
C ARG A 65 -45.45 14.13 2.65
N LYS A 66 -45.48 13.49 3.82
CA LYS A 66 -44.28 13.08 4.58
C LYS A 66 -43.42 12.09 3.79
N LEU A 67 -44.04 11.11 3.14
CA LEU A 67 -43.32 10.12 2.32
C LEU A 67 -42.56 10.78 1.17
N ILE A 68 -43.24 11.64 0.41
CA ILE A 68 -42.65 12.36 -0.73
C ILE A 68 -41.48 13.22 -0.25
N LYS A 69 -41.66 13.93 0.88
CA LYS A 69 -40.61 14.77 1.46
C LYS A 69 -39.40 13.95 1.89
N ASN A 70 -39.61 12.89 2.66
CA ASN A 70 -38.54 12.00 3.11
C ASN A 70 -37.77 11.39 1.94
N TYR A 71 -38.47 10.99 0.89
CA TYR A 71 -37.84 10.48 -0.33
C TYR A 71 -36.93 11.53 -1.00
N GLY A 72 -37.37 12.79 -1.07
CA GLY A 72 -36.56 13.89 -1.59
C GLY A 72 -35.26 14.09 -0.81
N ILE A 73 -35.32 14.08 0.52
CA ILE A 73 -34.16 14.23 1.39
C ILE A 73 -33.18 13.05 1.19
N LEU A 74 -33.70 11.81 1.17
CA LEU A 74 -32.86 10.63 0.96
C LEU A 74 -32.19 10.61 -0.42
N LYS A 75 -32.86 11.16 -1.45
CA LYS A 75 -32.28 11.30 -2.78
C LYS A 75 -31.05 12.22 -2.76
N GLU A 76 -31.13 13.34 -2.04
CA GLU A 76 -30.02 14.28 -1.89
C GLU A 76 -28.86 13.66 -1.10
N GLU A 77 -29.15 13.00 0.02
CA GLU A 77 -28.14 12.27 0.80
C GLU A 77 -27.46 11.19 -0.04
N ASN A 78 -28.22 10.41 -0.82
CA ASN A 78 -27.64 9.38 -1.70
C ASN A 78 -26.69 9.97 -2.75
N LEU A 79 -27.01 11.16 -3.28
CA LEU A 79 -26.13 11.85 -4.22
C LEU A 79 -24.82 12.28 -3.54
N LEU A 80 -24.89 12.80 -2.31
CA LEU A 80 -23.70 13.18 -1.54
C LEU A 80 -22.84 11.96 -1.21
N LEU A 81 -23.45 10.85 -0.78
CA LEU A 81 -22.75 9.59 -0.53
C LEU A 81 -22.05 9.06 -1.79
N ARG A 82 -22.68 9.14 -2.96
CA ARG A 82 -22.02 8.76 -4.22
C ARG A 82 -20.81 9.61 -4.53
N LYS A 83 -20.92 10.93 -4.38
CA LYS A 83 -19.79 11.85 -4.55
C LYS A 83 -18.66 11.54 -3.57
N ALA A 84 -19.00 11.23 -2.31
CA ALA A 84 -18.04 10.84 -1.29
C ALA A 84 -17.21 9.60 -1.69
N LEU A 85 -17.85 8.62 -2.33
CA LEU A 85 -17.18 7.42 -2.84
C LEU A 85 -16.25 7.69 -4.03
N GLU A 86 -16.37 8.84 -4.70
CA GLU A 86 -15.55 9.21 -5.85
C GLU A 86 -14.30 10.03 -5.47
N VAL A 87 -14.24 10.62 -4.26
CA VAL A 87 -13.14 11.52 -3.83
C VAL A 87 -11.76 10.82 -3.79
N CYS A 88 -11.75 9.49 -3.68
CA CYS A 88 -10.54 8.67 -3.57
C CYS A 88 -10.25 7.79 -4.81
N LYS A 89 -10.95 8.01 -5.92
CA LYS A 89 -10.61 7.39 -7.22
C LYS A 89 -9.62 8.28 -7.97
#